data_AF-A0A2P8WFI8-F1
#
_entry.id   AF-A0A2P8WFI8-F1
#
_cell.length_a   1.000
_cell.length_b   1.000
_cell.length_c   1.000
_cell.angle_alpha   90.00
_cell.angle_beta   90.00
_cell.angle_gamma   90.00
#
_symmetry.space_group_name_H-M   'P 1'
#
loop_
_entity.id
_entity.type
_entity.pdbx_description
1 polymer ?
#
loop_
_entity_poly.entity_id
_entity_poly.type
_entity_poly.pdbx_seq_one_letter_code
_entity_poly.pdbx_strand_id
1 'polypeptide(L)'
;MAIATLTDSKEVTIRNAEGQQLVVLLPERQGFLCTPGEAAQPVDLSEAYYFNLLRAGLNALELRQKTRLLLEKDELLAEKDDHIATLSRQVALLEAKLSQLTQDQKQQFQKLQVQLEQQETNIQSQEAHIAQMQAQLPVGKGAIDPQRLKQEVRQAVGDKVWYCLSHSSQKDFYAAFKHQAIVAGEEGDTSQADYSEAGLRLAFVVERELIQPFFTGLYDFLLPQGVTELGGVSLAPQGKYTLGMLPPLVANSWKTLKASALKQTSRPPAKVLYSTAKSGELGSQDRVWLTDFLSQWEHPAAQWMQAEAAAAAAMVDQIAKLRNRAAHGESSLIEWQYQLLGRLVMGEGTTLGLFQKIYGVAV
;
A
#
# COMPACT_ATOMS: atom_id res chain seq x y z
N MET A 1 15.07 -51.67 56.41
CA MET A 1 14.29 -50.93 55.39
C MET A 1 14.21 -51.83 54.16
N ALA A 2 13.02 -52.12 53.64
CA ALA A 2 12.86 -52.95 52.44
C ALA A 2 12.66 -52.07 51.20
N ILE A 3 13.24 -52.43 50.06
CA ILE A 3 13.16 -51.68 48.80
C ILE A 3 12.41 -52.54 47.79
N ALA A 4 11.33 -52.00 47.22
CA ALA A 4 10.60 -52.63 46.13
C ALA A 4 11.02 -52.03 44.78
N THR A 5 11.23 -52.88 43.78
CA THR A 5 11.51 -52.50 42.38
C THR A 5 10.58 -53.25 41.45
N LEU A 6 10.16 -52.60 40.37
CA LEU A 6 9.33 -53.20 39.32
C LEU A 6 10.17 -53.30 38.04
N THR A 7 10.26 -54.49 37.47
CA THR A 7 10.97 -54.75 36.20
C THR A 7 9.95 -55.17 35.14
N ASP A 8 9.96 -54.50 33.99
CA ASP A 8 9.14 -54.80 32.81
C ASP A 8 7.62 -55.00 33.03
N SER A 9 7.05 -54.36 34.06
CA SER A 9 5.63 -54.43 34.44
C SER A 9 5.11 -55.83 34.82
N LYS A 10 6.00 -56.82 34.93
CA LYS A 10 5.66 -58.23 35.17
C LYS A 10 6.36 -58.83 36.38
N GLU A 11 7.30 -58.12 36.99
CA GLU A 11 8.06 -58.63 38.12
C GLU A 11 8.21 -57.56 39.21
N VAL A 12 7.84 -57.91 40.44
CA VAL A 12 8.06 -57.10 41.65
C VAL A 12 9.13 -57.77 42.50
N THR A 13 10.23 -57.09 42.72
CA THR A 13 11.30 -57.55 43.61
C THR A 13 11.30 -56.74 44.89
N ILE A 14 11.20 -57.37 46.05
CA ILE A 14 11.28 -56.73 47.36
C ILE A 14 12.53 -57.23 48.07
N ARG A 15 13.47 -56.33 48.35
CA ARG A 15 14.75 -56.65 48.99
C ARG A 15 14.82 -56.11 50.41
N ASN A 16 15.35 -56.88 51.35
CA ASN A 16 15.65 -56.42 52.71
C ASN A 16 17.13 -56.01 52.89
N ALA A 17 17.47 -55.47 54.06
CA ALA A 17 18.82 -55.00 54.38
C ALA A 17 19.86 -56.14 54.51
N GLU A 18 19.40 -57.36 54.78
CA GLU A 18 20.21 -58.57 54.93
C GLU A 18 20.53 -59.22 53.57
N GLY A 19 20.00 -58.68 52.47
CA GLY A 19 20.25 -59.15 51.11
C GLY A 19 19.25 -60.20 50.60
N GLN A 20 18.24 -60.58 51.38
CA GLN A 20 17.15 -61.45 50.93
C GLN A 20 16.25 -60.71 49.93
N GLN A 21 15.78 -61.43 48.92
CA GLN A 21 14.92 -60.90 47.86
C GLN A 21 13.68 -61.77 47.68
N LEU A 22 12.50 -61.15 47.77
CA LEU A 22 11.26 -61.76 47.33
C LEU A 22 10.98 -61.30 45.90
N VAL A 23 10.99 -62.22 44.96
CA VAL A 23 10.63 -61.98 43.56
C VAL A 23 9.21 -62.47 43.32
N VAL A 24 8.35 -61.60 42.82
CA VAL A 24 6.94 -61.92 42.51
C VAL A 24 6.67 -61.67 41.04
N LEU A 25 6.29 -62.73 40.31
CA LEU A 25 5.88 -62.65 38.91
C LEU A 25 4.38 -62.32 38.84
N LEU A 26 4.05 -61.25 38.12
CA LEU A 26 2.70 -60.76 37.85
C LEU A 26 2.34 -60.98 36.37
N PRO A 27 1.10 -61.39 36.05
CA PRO A 27 -0.07 -61.48 36.94
C PRO A 27 -0.22 -62.83 37.66
N GLU A 28 0.66 -63.80 37.41
CA GLU A 28 0.54 -65.21 37.86
C GLU A 28 0.67 -65.40 39.38
N ARG A 29 1.12 -64.37 40.11
CA ARG A 29 1.32 -64.37 41.58
C ARG A 29 2.17 -65.55 42.05
N GLN A 30 3.23 -65.84 41.32
CA GLN A 30 4.24 -66.80 41.75
C GLN A 30 5.33 -66.05 42.51
N GLY A 31 5.62 -66.48 43.74
CA GLY A 31 6.64 -65.89 44.60
C GLY A 31 7.85 -66.79 44.77
N PHE A 32 9.04 -66.21 44.71
CA PHE A 32 10.31 -66.89 44.99
C PHE A 32 11.10 -66.09 46.02
N LEU A 33 11.56 -66.74 47.08
CA LEU A 33 12.49 -66.18 48.06
C LEU A 33 13.92 -66.56 47.68
N CYS A 34 14.75 -65.56 47.43
CA CYS A 34 16.16 -65.70 47.14
C CYS A 34 16.97 -65.21 48.34
N THR A 35 17.63 -66.15 49.01
CA THR A 35 18.59 -65.92 50.09
C THR A 35 20.02 -65.95 49.53
N PRO A 36 20.93 -65.04 49.94
CA PRO A 36 22.30 -65.04 49.44
C PRO A 36 23.03 -66.37 49.71
N GLY A 37 23.48 -67.04 48.65
CA GLY A 37 24.21 -68.33 48.75
C GLY A 37 23.32 -69.58 48.71
N GLU A 38 21.99 -69.43 48.59
CA GLU A 38 21.03 -70.53 48.50
C GLU A 38 20.26 -70.50 47.16
N ALA A 39 19.70 -71.64 46.78
CA ALA A 39 18.81 -71.72 45.63
C ALA A 39 17.45 -71.05 45.95
N ALA A 40 16.83 -70.41 44.95
CA ALA A 40 15.54 -69.75 45.10
C ALA A 40 14.45 -70.73 45.56
N GLN A 41 13.70 -70.38 46.60
CA GLN A 41 12.65 -71.21 47.17
C GLN A 41 11.26 -70.68 46.78
N PRO A 42 10.34 -71.54 46.29
CA PRO A 42 8.97 -71.11 46.03
C PRO A 42 8.25 -70.78 47.34
N VAL A 43 7.50 -69.68 47.36
CA VAL A 43 6.71 -69.25 48.53
C VAL A 43 5.24 -69.06 48.17
N ASP A 44 4.34 -69.35 49.12
CA ASP A 44 2.92 -69.10 48.96
C ASP A 44 2.59 -67.63 49.32
N LEU A 45 2.15 -66.87 48.32
CA LEU A 45 1.77 -65.47 48.48
C LEU A 45 0.41 -65.28 49.17
N SER A 46 -0.32 -66.36 49.46
CA SER A 46 -1.57 -66.37 50.24
C SER A 46 -1.30 -66.29 51.75
N GLU A 47 -0.09 -66.63 52.19
CA GLU A 47 0.31 -66.49 53.58
C GLU A 47 0.32 -65.01 53.98
N ALA A 48 -0.20 -64.71 55.17
CA ALA A 48 -0.38 -63.34 55.65
C ALA A 48 0.92 -62.53 55.65
N TYR A 49 2.06 -63.15 55.91
CA TYR A 49 3.37 -62.49 55.91
C TYR A 49 3.77 -62.01 54.51
N TYR A 50 3.82 -62.91 53.52
CA TYR A 50 4.19 -62.56 52.14
C TYR A 50 3.15 -61.70 51.44
N PHE A 51 1.86 -61.91 51.73
CA PHE A 51 0.76 -61.08 51.23
C PHE A 51 0.91 -59.62 51.67
N ASN A 52 1.13 -59.39 52.98
CA ASN A 52 1.28 -58.03 53.51
C ASN A 52 2.56 -57.37 53.01
N LEU A 53 3.65 -58.13 52.85
CA LEU A 53 4.89 -57.63 52.28
C LEU A 53 4.73 -57.21 50.82
N LEU A 54 4.08 -58.05 49.99
CA LEU A 54 3.76 -57.72 48.60
C LEU A 54 2.86 -56.49 48.50
N ARG A 55 1.79 -56.41 49.31
CA ARG A 55 0.88 -55.26 49.35
C ARG A 55 1.61 -53.98 49.76
N ALA A 56 2.47 -54.04 50.77
CA ALA A 56 3.28 -52.91 51.19
C ALA A 56 4.27 -52.47 50.09
N GLY A 57 4.91 -53.43 49.42
CA GLY A 57 5.81 -53.16 48.29
C GLY A 57 5.11 -52.49 47.10
N LEU A 58 3.93 -52.99 46.72
CA LEU A 58 3.11 -52.40 45.66
C LEU A 58 2.64 -50.98 46.01
N ASN A 59 2.15 -50.76 47.23
CA ASN A 59 1.76 -49.42 47.69
C ASN A 59 2.96 -48.45 47.73
N ALA A 60 4.14 -48.92 48.14
CA ALA A 60 5.35 -48.11 48.15
C ALA A 60 5.81 -47.74 46.74
N LEU A 61 5.68 -48.67 45.77
CA LEU A 61 5.94 -48.42 44.36
C LEU A 61 4.97 -47.39 43.78
N GLU A 62 3.66 -47.54 44.03
CA GLU A 62 2.63 -46.60 43.58
C GLU A 62 2.85 -45.20 44.19
N LEU A 63 3.15 -45.14 45.49
CA LEU A 63 3.46 -43.89 46.17
C LEU A 63 4.69 -43.22 45.56
N ARG A 64 5.76 -43.98 45.31
CA ARG A 64 6.99 -43.46 44.67
C ARG A 64 6.72 -42.94 43.26
N GLN A 65 5.90 -43.63 42.47
CA GLN A 65 5.48 -43.17 41.14
C GLN A 65 4.68 -41.86 41.23
N LYS A 66 3.70 -41.77 42.13
CA LYS A 66 2.92 -40.54 42.35
C LYS A 66 3.78 -39.38 42.83
N THR A 67 4.69 -39.61 43.78
CA THR A 67 5.64 -38.59 44.25
C THR A 67 6.54 -38.09 43.12
N ARG A 68 7.04 -38.99 42.26
CA ARG A 68 7.83 -38.59 41.09
C ARG A 68 7.02 -37.71 40.14
N LEU A 69 5.78 -38.09 39.85
CA LEU A 69 4.92 -37.35 38.93
C LEU A 69 4.50 -35.98 39.51
N LEU A 70 4.35 -35.88 40.84
CA LEU A 70 4.15 -34.60 41.51
C LEU A 70 5.37 -33.68 41.35
N LEU A 71 6.58 -34.19 41.60
CA LEU A 71 7.82 -33.43 41.41
C LEU A 71 7.96 -32.92 39.97
N GLU A 72 7.71 -33.77 38.98
CA GLU A 72 7.77 -33.40 37.56
C GLU A 72 6.72 -32.33 37.20
N LYS A 73 5.53 -32.39 37.80
CA LYS A 73 4.50 -31.38 37.63
C LYS A 73 4.86 -30.05 38.30
N ASP A 74 5.46 -30.09 39.49
CA ASP A 74 5.90 -28.89 40.20
C ASP A 74 7.03 -28.19 39.43
N GLU A 75 7.97 -28.95 38.84
CA GLU A 75 9.00 -28.42 37.95
C GLU A 75 8.39 -27.76 36.70
N LEU A 76 7.42 -28.41 36.06
CA LEU A 76 6.75 -27.86 34.88
C LEU A 76 5.86 -26.64 35.19
N LEU A 77 5.28 -26.58 36.39
CA LEU A 77 4.56 -25.39 36.86
C LEU A 77 5.52 -24.22 37.08
N ALA A 78 6.67 -24.47 37.72
CA ALA A 78 7.69 -23.44 37.91
C ALA A 78 8.20 -22.87 36.56
N GLU A 79 8.46 -23.74 35.57
CA GLU A 79 8.87 -23.29 34.23
C GLU A 79 7.78 -22.45 33.54
N LYS A 80 6.51 -22.84 33.67
CA LYS A 80 5.39 -22.05 33.13
C LYS A 80 5.21 -20.72 33.83
N ASP A 81 5.38 -20.67 35.14
CA ASP A 81 5.31 -19.42 35.91
C ASP A 81 6.42 -18.45 35.50
N ASP A 82 7.64 -18.95 35.27
CA ASP A 82 8.75 -18.16 34.73
C ASP A 82 8.45 -17.64 33.32
N HIS A 83 7.81 -18.46 32.47
CA HIS A 83 7.39 -18.06 31.13
C HIS A 83 6.30 -16.99 31.17
N ILE A 84 5.30 -17.15 32.04
CA ILE A 84 4.22 -16.17 32.26
C ILE A 84 4.80 -14.85 32.77
N ALA A 85 5.75 -14.89 33.72
CA ALA A 85 6.41 -13.69 34.23
C ALA A 85 7.18 -12.95 33.12
N THR A 86 7.85 -13.71 32.23
CA THR A 86 8.58 -13.16 31.09
C THR A 86 7.64 -12.50 30.09
N LEU A 87 6.56 -13.17 29.68
CA LEU A 87 5.57 -12.61 28.76
C LEU A 87 4.88 -11.39 29.35
N SER A 88 4.51 -11.43 30.64
CA SER A 88 3.89 -10.29 31.33
C SER A 88 4.79 -9.06 31.32
N ARG A 89 6.11 -9.24 31.51
CA ARG A 89 7.08 -8.16 31.41
C ARG A 89 7.18 -7.59 29.99
N GLN A 90 7.10 -8.44 28.96
CA GLN A 90 7.10 -7.99 27.56
C GLN A 90 5.84 -7.20 27.21
N VAL A 91 4.67 -7.65 27.65
CA VAL A 91 3.40 -6.93 27.45
C VAL A 91 3.46 -5.55 28.09
N ALA A 92 3.89 -5.46 29.36
CA ALA A 92 4.04 -4.18 30.04
C ALA A 92 5.01 -3.22 29.31
N LEU A 93 6.09 -3.76 28.74
CA LEU A 93 7.04 -2.97 27.96
C LEU A 93 6.46 -2.50 26.62
N LEU A 94 5.64 -3.31 25.95
CA LEU A 94 4.94 -2.93 24.73
C LEU A 94 3.86 -1.87 24.99
N GLU A 95 3.10 -1.99 26.07
CA GLU A 95 2.11 -0.98 26.49
C GLU A 95 2.79 0.36 26.81
N ALA A 96 3.94 0.34 27.49
CA ALA A 96 4.74 1.53 27.74
C ALA A 96 5.24 2.18 26.44
N LYS A 97 5.69 1.38 25.45
CA LYS A 97 6.10 1.89 24.15
C LYS A 97 4.94 2.49 23.34
N LEU A 98 3.78 1.83 23.35
CA LEU A 98 2.59 2.32 22.64
C LEU A 98 2.08 3.64 23.21
N SER A 99 2.05 3.76 24.55
CA SER A 99 1.65 5.01 25.20
C SER A 99 2.64 6.14 24.89
N GLN A 100 3.95 5.87 24.89
CA GLN A 100 4.97 6.84 24.49
C GLN A 100 4.81 7.27 23.02
N LEU A 101 4.69 6.33 22.08
CA LEU A 101 4.51 6.64 20.65
C LEU A 101 3.24 7.47 20.40
N THR A 102 2.16 7.15 21.11
CA THR A 102 0.90 7.91 20.99
C THR A 102 1.08 9.34 21.50
N GLN A 103 1.81 9.53 22.60
CA GLN A 103 2.10 10.84 23.15
C GLN A 103 3.02 11.66 22.22
N ASP A 104 4.05 11.03 21.66
CA ASP A 104 4.97 11.65 20.70
C ASP A 104 4.23 12.08 19.42
N GLN A 105 3.35 11.23 18.88
CA GLN A 105 2.49 11.58 17.74
C GLN A 105 1.58 12.77 18.06
N LYS A 106 0.95 12.78 19.24
CA LYS A 106 0.09 13.89 19.66
C LYS A 106 0.87 15.20 19.78
N GLN A 107 2.10 15.16 20.31
CA GLN A 107 2.97 16.33 20.38
C GLN A 107 3.41 16.81 19.00
N GLN A 108 3.78 15.90 18.10
CA GLN A 108 4.13 16.26 16.72
C GLN A 108 2.95 16.89 15.98
N PHE A 109 1.75 16.33 16.15
CA PHE A 109 0.53 16.87 15.55
C PHE A 109 0.21 18.28 16.07
N GLN A 110 0.31 18.51 17.39
CA GLN A 110 0.15 19.84 17.97
C GLN A 110 1.19 20.83 17.43
N LYS A 111 2.45 20.40 17.31
CA LYS A 111 3.52 21.24 16.75
C LYS A 111 3.26 21.61 15.29
N LEU A 112 2.81 20.66 14.48
CA LEU A 112 2.43 20.89 13.08
C LEU A 112 1.22 21.83 12.98
N GLN A 113 0.23 21.69 13.87
CA GLN A 113 -0.94 22.56 13.89
C GLN A 113 -0.55 24.01 14.21
N VAL A 114 0.31 24.22 15.22
CA VAL A 114 0.85 25.55 15.54
C VAL A 114 1.68 26.11 14.38
N GLN A 115 2.49 25.27 13.71
CA GLN A 115 3.25 25.70 12.52
C GLN A 115 2.34 26.10 11.37
N LEU A 116 1.23 25.39 11.14
CA LEU A 116 0.23 25.74 10.13
C LEU A 116 -0.47 27.06 10.45
N GLU A 117 -0.89 27.29 11.69
CA GLU A 117 -1.49 28.56 12.11
C GLU A 117 -0.49 29.73 11.97
N GLN A 118 0.78 29.51 12.34
CA GLN A 118 1.86 30.48 12.14
C GLN A 118 2.10 30.75 10.65
N GLN A 119 2.03 29.72 9.81
CA GLN A 119 2.21 29.87 8.37
C GLN A 119 1.01 30.58 7.73
N GLU A 120 -0.20 30.30 8.17
CA GLU A 120 -1.43 30.94 7.69
C GLU A 120 -1.43 32.43 8.04
N THR A 121 -1.07 32.79 9.27
CA THR A 121 -0.91 34.20 9.68
C THR A 121 0.19 34.90 8.88
N ASN A 122 1.31 34.21 8.61
CA ASN A 122 2.37 34.74 7.74
C ASN A 122 1.85 34.95 6.30
N ILE A 123 1.13 33.99 5.73
CA ILE A 123 0.54 34.10 4.38
C ILE A 123 -0.45 35.26 4.34
N GLN A 124 -1.36 35.38 5.30
CA GLN A 124 -2.31 36.49 5.37
C GLN A 124 -1.59 37.85 5.46
N SER A 125 -0.50 37.93 6.23
CA SER A 125 0.31 39.15 6.33
C SER A 125 1.01 39.49 5.01
N GLN A 126 1.50 38.48 4.29
CA GLN A 126 2.12 38.64 2.98
C GLN A 126 1.09 38.99 1.92
N GLU A 127 -0.09 38.39 1.94
CA GLU A 127 -1.21 38.72 1.05
C GLU A 127 -1.68 40.16 1.27
N ALA A 128 -1.80 40.60 2.53
CA ALA A 128 -2.12 41.99 2.86
C ALA A 128 -1.03 42.96 2.35
N HIS A 129 0.24 42.58 2.49
CA HIS A 129 1.36 43.37 1.96
C HIS A 129 1.37 43.42 0.42
N ILE A 130 1.09 42.30 -0.25
CA ILE A 130 0.96 42.22 -1.71
C ILE A 130 -0.23 43.06 -2.18
N ALA A 131 -1.38 43.02 -1.50
CA ALA A 131 -2.53 43.87 -1.82
C ALA A 131 -2.18 45.36 -1.68
N GLN A 132 -1.40 45.71 -0.65
CA GLN A 132 -0.93 47.08 -0.43
C GLN A 132 0.07 47.54 -1.49
N MET A 133 0.98 46.66 -1.94
CA MET A 133 1.89 46.93 -3.05
C MET A 133 1.15 47.02 -4.40
N GLN A 134 0.15 46.16 -4.64
CA GLN A 134 -0.71 46.20 -5.82
C GLN A 134 -1.54 47.48 -5.89
N ALA A 135 -1.95 48.05 -4.74
CA ALA A 135 -2.62 49.34 -4.67
C ALA A 135 -1.69 50.54 -5.00
N GLN A 136 -0.37 50.35 -4.96
CA GLN A 136 0.64 51.38 -5.28
C GLN A 136 1.21 51.26 -6.71
N LEU A 137 0.93 50.15 -7.41
CA LEU A 137 1.23 50.02 -8.84
C LEU A 137 0.21 50.82 -9.66
N PRO A 138 0.63 51.59 -10.68
CA PRO A 138 -0.32 52.20 -11.61
C PRO A 138 -1.19 51.10 -12.21
N VAL A 139 -2.52 51.28 -12.14
CA VAL A 139 -3.52 50.32 -12.62
C VAL A 139 -3.27 50.04 -14.11
N GLY A 140 -2.58 48.94 -14.40
CA GLY A 140 -2.54 48.37 -15.74
C GLY A 140 -3.97 48.02 -16.15
N LYS A 141 -4.37 48.41 -17.35
CA LYS A 141 -5.68 48.08 -17.90
C LYS A 141 -5.86 46.56 -17.89
N GLY A 142 -6.87 46.07 -17.15
CA GLY A 142 -7.29 44.68 -17.15
C GLY A 142 -7.03 43.94 -15.83
N ALA A 143 -7.64 44.37 -14.73
CA ALA A 143 -7.71 43.53 -13.53
C ALA A 143 -8.53 42.27 -13.88
N ILE A 144 -7.91 41.09 -13.83
CA ILE A 144 -8.59 39.81 -14.02
C ILE A 144 -9.56 39.61 -12.86
N ASP A 145 -10.87 39.62 -13.15
CA ASP A 145 -11.91 39.35 -12.15
C ASP A 145 -11.84 37.87 -11.71
N PRO A 146 -11.48 37.58 -10.44
CA PRO A 146 -11.36 36.21 -9.94
C PRO A 146 -12.67 35.42 -9.98
N GLN A 147 -13.82 36.08 -9.83
CA GLN A 147 -15.13 35.41 -9.83
C GLN A 147 -15.52 34.98 -11.24
N ARG A 148 -15.34 35.88 -12.21
CA ARG A 148 -15.55 35.57 -13.63
C ARG A 148 -14.63 34.43 -14.08
N LEU A 149 -13.34 34.49 -13.72
CA LEU A 149 -12.38 33.44 -14.10
C LEU A 149 -12.76 32.07 -13.51
N LYS A 150 -13.22 32.02 -12.25
CA LYS A 150 -13.74 30.79 -11.65
C LYS A 150 -14.95 30.23 -12.41
N GLN A 151 -15.85 31.10 -12.84
CA GLN A 151 -17.01 30.69 -13.63
C GLN A 151 -16.59 30.15 -15.01
N GLU A 152 -15.64 30.80 -15.68
CA GLU A 152 -15.12 30.34 -16.98
C GLU A 152 -14.45 28.97 -16.89
N VAL A 153 -13.60 28.75 -15.88
CA VAL A 153 -12.99 27.43 -15.60
C VAL A 153 -14.07 26.37 -15.38
N ARG A 154 -15.05 26.68 -14.54
CA ARG A 154 -16.12 25.76 -14.18
C ARG A 154 -17.02 25.42 -15.38
N GLN A 155 -17.29 26.39 -16.25
CA GLN A 155 -18.01 26.18 -17.50
C GLN A 155 -17.21 25.30 -18.49
N ALA A 156 -15.91 25.54 -18.62
CA ALA A 156 -15.05 24.80 -19.53
C ALA A 156 -14.91 23.32 -19.13
N VAL A 157 -14.77 23.05 -17.84
CA VAL A 157 -14.61 21.68 -17.31
C VAL A 157 -15.98 20.98 -17.16
N GLY A 158 -17.01 21.75 -16.79
CA GLY A 158 -18.35 21.28 -16.47
C GLY A 158 -18.51 20.94 -14.98
N ASP A 159 -19.66 21.30 -14.39
CA ASP A 159 -19.93 21.16 -12.95
C ASP A 159 -19.71 19.74 -12.42
N LYS A 160 -20.22 18.73 -13.14
CA LYS A 160 -20.09 17.32 -12.73
C LYS A 160 -18.62 16.94 -12.57
N VAL A 161 -17.81 17.27 -13.58
CA VAL A 161 -16.37 17.00 -13.55
C VAL A 161 -15.69 17.82 -12.46
N TRP A 162 -16.01 19.11 -12.35
CA TRP A 162 -15.42 20.01 -11.37
C TRP A 162 -15.50 19.49 -9.93
N TYR A 163 -16.64 18.93 -9.54
CA TYR A 163 -16.85 18.38 -8.20
C TYR A 163 -16.20 17.01 -7.98
N CYS A 164 -15.79 16.31 -9.03
CA CYS A 164 -15.03 15.05 -8.92
C CYS A 164 -13.52 15.28 -8.74
N LEU A 165 -13.01 16.47 -9.06
CA LEU A 165 -11.58 16.78 -8.99
C LEU A 165 -11.14 17.12 -7.57
N SER A 166 -9.90 16.75 -7.21
CA SER A 166 -9.30 17.18 -5.95
C SER A 166 -9.15 18.70 -5.86
N HIS A 167 -9.09 19.23 -4.63
CA HIS A 167 -8.92 20.67 -4.40
C HIS A 167 -7.64 21.22 -5.05
N SER A 168 -6.55 20.46 -5.03
CA SER A 168 -5.30 20.86 -5.69
C SER A 168 -5.46 20.92 -7.21
N SER A 169 -6.26 20.04 -7.81
CA SER A 169 -6.60 20.07 -9.25
C SER A 169 -7.47 21.25 -9.63
N GLN A 170 -8.42 21.62 -8.79
CA GLN A 170 -9.19 22.84 -8.99
C GLN A 170 -8.30 24.10 -8.95
N LYS A 171 -7.31 24.13 -8.03
CA LYS A 171 -6.32 25.22 -7.97
C LYS A 171 -5.46 25.29 -9.23
N ASP A 172 -4.94 24.17 -9.71
CA ASP A 172 -4.12 24.15 -10.93
C ASP A 172 -4.93 24.53 -12.18
N PHE A 173 -6.19 24.10 -12.29
CA PHE A 173 -7.09 24.59 -13.35
C PHE A 173 -7.28 26.11 -13.31
N TYR A 174 -7.55 26.65 -12.13
CA TYR A 174 -7.68 28.10 -11.96
C TYR A 174 -6.39 28.84 -12.32
N ALA A 175 -5.24 28.32 -11.88
CA ALA A 175 -3.93 28.87 -12.22
C ALA A 175 -3.68 28.84 -13.74
N ALA A 176 -4.02 27.74 -14.42
CA ALA A 176 -3.88 27.62 -15.87
C ALA A 176 -4.66 28.71 -16.63
N PHE A 177 -5.92 28.94 -16.25
CA PHE A 177 -6.77 29.96 -16.86
C PHE A 177 -6.29 31.37 -16.53
N LYS A 178 -5.80 31.59 -15.30
CA LYS A 178 -5.20 32.87 -14.91
C LYS A 178 -3.99 33.18 -15.78
N HIS A 179 -3.09 32.23 -15.97
CA HIS A 179 -1.92 32.40 -16.83
C HIS A 179 -2.32 32.63 -18.29
N GLN A 180 -3.30 31.90 -18.81
CA GLN A 180 -3.84 32.15 -20.15
C GLN A 180 -4.38 33.58 -20.29
N ALA A 181 -5.15 34.06 -19.32
CA ALA A 181 -5.72 35.42 -19.34
C ALA A 181 -4.64 36.52 -19.26
N ILE A 182 -3.56 36.29 -18.50
CA ILE A 182 -2.41 37.20 -18.44
C ILE A 182 -1.74 37.26 -19.81
N VAL A 183 -1.39 36.10 -20.39
CA VAL A 183 -0.71 36.02 -21.69
C VAL A 183 -1.55 36.62 -22.81
N ALA A 184 -2.87 36.41 -22.79
CA ALA A 184 -3.79 37.00 -23.76
C ALA A 184 -3.99 38.51 -23.59
N GLY A 185 -3.68 39.06 -22.41
CA GLY A 185 -3.77 40.48 -22.11
C GLY A 185 -2.49 41.28 -22.39
N GLU A 186 -1.37 40.62 -22.69
CA GLU A 186 -0.11 41.27 -23.06
C GLU A 186 -0.20 41.86 -24.48
N GLU A 187 0.26 43.10 -24.67
CA GLU A 187 0.28 43.75 -25.99
C GLU A 187 1.34 43.07 -26.88
N GLY A 188 0.90 42.26 -27.85
CA GLY A 188 1.80 41.55 -28.77
C GLY A 188 1.10 40.52 -29.66
N ASP A 189 1.87 39.83 -30.51
CA ASP A 189 1.38 38.69 -31.28
C ASP A 189 1.19 37.47 -30.35
N THR A 190 -0.06 37.22 -29.95
CA THR A 190 -0.43 36.12 -29.05
C THR A 190 -0.11 34.73 -29.62
N SER A 191 0.11 34.62 -30.94
CA SER A 191 0.38 33.35 -31.61
C SER A 191 1.76 32.77 -31.26
N GLN A 192 2.71 33.60 -30.81
CA GLN A 192 4.04 33.19 -30.36
C GLN A 192 4.24 33.33 -28.84
N ALA A 193 3.20 33.75 -28.11
CA ALA A 193 3.30 33.90 -26.66
C ALA A 193 3.48 32.54 -25.97
N ASP A 194 4.08 32.57 -24.77
CA ASP A 194 4.44 31.36 -24.04
C ASP A 194 3.35 30.93 -23.06
N TYR A 195 2.64 29.85 -23.40
CA TYR A 195 1.61 29.23 -22.58
C TYR A 195 2.14 28.04 -21.76
N SER A 196 3.47 27.87 -21.64
CA SER A 196 4.07 26.70 -20.99
C SER A 196 3.62 26.52 -19.54
N GLU A 197 3.57 27.58 -18.74
CA GLU A 197 3.09 27.50 -17.36
C GLU A 197 1.63 27.04 -17.30
N ALA A 198 0.75 27.62 -18.14
CA ALA A 198 -0.64 27.20 -18.22
C ALA A 198 -0.77 25.74 -18.67
N GLY A 199 0.05 25.29 -19.61
CA GLY A 199 0.07 23.91 -20.09
C GLY A 199 0.58 22.91 -19.05
N LEU A 200 1.62 23.26 -18.28
CA LEU A 200 2.13 22.44 -17.19
C LEU A 200 1.07 22.23 -16.11
N ARG A 201 0.36 23.29 -15.73
CA ARG A 201 -0.74 23.23 -14.77
C ARG A 201 -1.81 22.24 -15.21
N LEU A 202 -2.28 22.32 -16.46
CA LEU A 202 -3.26 21.36 -17.00
C LEU A 202 -2.74 19.92 -16.97
N ALA A 203 -1.48 19.71 -17.31
CA ALA A 203 -0.89 18.37 -17.32
C ALA A 203 -0.72 17.79 -15.91
N PHE A 204 -0.38 18.60 -14.90
CA PHE A 204 -0.33 18.17 -13.50
C PHE A 204 -1.68 17.70 -12.97
N VAL A 205 -2.79 18.30 -13.44
CA VAL A 205 -4.12 17.80 -13.10
C VAL A 205 -4.31 16.39 -13.64
N VAL A 206 -3.91 16.10 -14.88
CA VAL A 206 -4.01 14.74 -15.45
C VAL A 206 -3.08 13.77 -14.72
N GLU A 207 -1.87 14.18 -14.36
CA GLU A 207 -0.95 13.34 -13.59
C GLU A 207 -1.55 12.94 -12.22
N ARG A 208 -2.15 13.89 -11.51
CA ARG A 208 -2.72 13.68 -10.17
C ARG A 208 -4.03 12.89 -10.18
N GLU A 209 -4.91 13.15 -11.15
CA GLU A 209 -6.26 12.58 -11.19
C GLU A 209 -6.35 11.28 -11.99
N LEU A 210 -5.33 10.95 -12.80
CA LEU A 210 -5.34 9.74 -13.63
C LEU A 210 -4.08 8.90 -13.44
N ILE A 211 -2.90 9.48 -13.65
CA ILE A 211 -1.65 8.71 -13.70
C ILE A 211 -1.30 8.14 -12.32
N GLN A 212 -1.31 8.98 -11.29
CA GLN A 212 -1.00 8.53 -9.93
C GLN A 212 -1.99 7.45 -9.45
N PRO A 213 -3.33 7.65 -9.50
CA PRO A 213 -4.28 6.61 -9.10
C PRO A 213 -4.13 5.31 -9.89
N PHE A 214 -3.87 5.39 -11.20
CA PHE A 214 -3.67 4.20 -12.04
C PHE A 214 -2.48 3.37 -11.57
N PHE A 215 -1.31 4.00 -11.41
CA PHE A 215 -0.10 3.25 -11.06
C PHE A 215 -0.06 2.83 -9.58
N THR A 216 -0.67 3.60 -8.68
CA THR A 216 -0.86 3.17 -7.29
C THR A 216 -1.77 1.96 -7.24
N GLY A 217 -2.93 2.00 -7.91
CA GLY A 217 -3.85 0.85 -7.95
C GLY A 217 -3.23 -0.38 -8.63
N LEU A 218 -2.47 -0.18 -9.71
CA LEU A 218 -1.78 -1.26 -10.41
C LEU A 218 -0.70 -1.91 -9.53
N TYR A 219 0.08 -1.11 -8.79
CA TYR A 219 1.05 -1.61 -7.83
C TYR A 219 0.38 -2.45 -6.73
N ASP A 220 -0.69 -1.93 -6.12
CA ASP A 220 -1.40 -2.63 -5.05
C ASP A 220 -2.03 -3.94 -5.54
N PHE A 221 -2.55 -3.97 -6.77
CA PHE A 221 -3.11 -5.17 -7.40
C PHE A 221 -2.05 -6.26 -7.67
N LEU A 222 -0.84 -5.85 -8.06
CA LEU A 222 0.25 -6.75 -8.44
C LEU A 222 1.13 -7.17 -7.26
N LEU A 223 1.10 -6.44 -6.15
CA LEU A 223 1.91 -6.73 -4.96
C LEU A 223 1.72 -8.16 -4.42
N PRO A 224 0.49 -8.72 -4.30
CA PRO A 224 0.30 -10.11 -3.85
C PRO A 224 0.88 -11.15 -4.82
N GLN A 225 1.10 -10.77 -6.08
CA GLN A 225 1.59 -11.63 -7.15
C GLN A 225 3.13 -11.59 -7.24
N GLY A 226 3.78 -10.74 -6.42
CA GLY A 226 5.24 -10.57 -6.42
C GLY A 226 5.78 -9.82 -7.65
N VAL A 227 4.92 -9.15 -8.40
CA VAL A 227 5.29 -8.46 -9.65
C VAL A 227 5.63 -7.00 -9.33
N THR A 228 6.88 -6.60 -9.62
CA THR A 228 7.41 -5.26 -9.37
C THR A 228 7.75 -4.49 -10.64
N GLU A 229 7.54 -5.09 -11.81
CA GLU A 229 7.73 -4.46 -13.11
C GLU A 229 6.68 -4.98 -14.09
N LEU A 230 6.12 -4.09 -14.91
CA LEU A 230 5.18 -4.46 -15.96
C LEU A 230 5.45 -3.61 -17.21
N GLY A 231 5.65 -4.26 -18.36
CA GLY A 231 5.92 -3.55 -19.62
C GLY A 231 7.14 -2.61 -19.60
N GLY A 232 8.16 -2.92 -18.80
CA GLY A 232 9.34 -2.05 -18.62
C GLY A 232 9.15 -0.90 -17.62
N VAL A 233 8.01 -0.84 -16.94
CA VAL A 233 7.72 0.16 -15.90
C VAL A 233 7.89 -0.48 -14.52
N SER A 234 8.87 -0.01 -13.74
CA SER A 234 9.04 -0.43 -12.35
C SER A 234 7.94 0.15 -11.47
N LEU A 235 7.27 -0.72 -10.71
CA LEU A 235 6.16 -0.38 -9.83
C LEU A 235 6.65 -0.30 -8.38
N ALA A 236 6.38 0.84 -7.74
CA ALA A 236 6.72 1.11 -6.35
C ALA A 236 5.66 2.02 -5.67
N PRO A 237 5.54 2.00 -4.33
CA PRO A 237 4.55 2.79 -3.58
C PRO A 237 4.65 4.32 -3.83
N GLN A 238 5.82 4.81 -4.21
CA GLN A 238 6.12 6.21 -4.50
C GLN A 238 6.83 6.37 -5.85
N GLY A 239 6.46 5.52 -6.81
CA GLY A 239 7.02 5.57 -8.16
C GLY A 239 6.81 6.95 -8.80
N LYS A 240 7.85 7.45 -9.49
CA LYS A 240 7.76 8.69 -10.26
C LYS A 240 7.12 8.40 -11.62
N TYR A 241 5.82 8.16 -11.61
CA TYR A 241 5.06 7.86 -12.81
C TYR A 241 4.79 9.11 -13.63
N THR A 242 4.84 8.99 -14.95
CA THR A 242 4.62 10.10 -15.89
C THR A 242 3.58 9.73 -16.93
N LEU A 243 2.96 10.74 -17.56
CA LEU A 243 1.96 10.56 -18.62
C LEU A 243 2.44 9.63 -19.74
N GLY A 244 3.74 9.64 -20.08
CA GLY A 244 4.30 8.81 -21.14
C GLY A 244 4.37 7.31 -20.84
N MET A 245 4.21 6.90 -19.58
CA MET A 245 4.31 5.49 -19.17
C MET A 245 3.01 4.72 -19.36
N LEU A 246 1.86 5.41 -19.38
CA LEU A 246 0.54 4.77 -19.47
C LEU A 246 0.18 4.26 -20.88
N PRO A 247 0.39 5.00 -21.99
CA PRO A 247 -0.08 4.59 -23.32
C PRO A 247 0.38 3.20 -23.79
N PRO A 248 1.66 2.79 -23.60
CA PRO A 248 2.11 1.46 -23.99
C PRO A 248 1.38 0.33 -23.26
N LEU A 249 1.01 0.57 -21.99
CA LEU A 249 0.27 -0.39 -21.17
C LEU A 249 -1.16 -0.55 -21.67
N VAL A 250 -1.82 0.55 -22.02
CA VAL A 250 -3.24 0.55 -22.39
C VAL A 250 -3.48 0.00 -23.80
N ALA A 251 -2.61 0.28 -24.79
CA ALA A 251 -2.86 -0.12 -26.18
C ALA A 251 -1.60 -0.57 -26.94
N ASN A 252 -1.76 -1.50 -27.89
CA ASN A 252 -0.69 -1.93 -28.80
C ASN A 252 -0.30 -0.86 -29.83
N SER A 253 -1.24 0.01 -30.19
CA SER A 253 -1.00 1.11 -31.12
C SER A 253 -1.99 2.24 -30.89
N TRP A 254 -1.54 3.48 -31.08
CA TRP A 254 -2.37 4.67 -30.89
C TRP A 254 -1.94 5.82 -31.79
N LYS A 255 -2.80 6.82 -31.91
CA LYS A 255 -2.53 8.04 -32.65
C LYS A 255 -1.76 9.03 -31.78
N THR A 256 -0.65 9.54 -32.29
CA THR A 256 0.29 10.41 -31.56
C THR A 256 0.66 11.66 -32.36
N LEU A 257 1.17 12.70 -31.70
CA LEU A 257 1.67 13.93 -32.35
C LEU A 257 3.06 13.73 -32.94
N LYS A 258 3.28 14.19 -34.18
CA LYS A 258 4.62 14.18 -34.80
C LYS A 258 5.50 15.23 -34.16
N ALA A 259 6.74 14.86 -33.84
CA ALA A 259 7.74 15.80 -33.31
C ALA A 259 8.00 16.98 -34.28
N SER A 260 7.98 16.73 -35.59
CA SER A 260 8.11 17.78 -36.61
C SER A 260 6.91 18.72 -36.68
N ALA A 261 5.69 18.23 -36.40
CA ALA A 261 4.49 19.06 -36.35
C ALA A 261 4.49 20.01 -35.15
N LEU A 262 5.03 19.57 -34.00
CA LEU A 262 5.16 20.38 -32.80
C LEU A 262 6.18 21.53 -32.92
N LYS A 263 7.02 21.53 -33.96
CA LYS A 263 7.95 22.63 -34.24
C LYS A 263 7.32 23.77 -35.04
N GLN A 264 6.09 23.61 -35.54
CA GLN A 264 5.43 24.60 -36.39
C GLN A 264 4.74 25.67 -35.54
N THR A 265 4.82 26.93 -36.00
CA THR A 265 4.22 28.10 -35.36
C THR A 265 2.69 28.16 -35.53
N SER A 266 2.16 27.56 -36.59
CA SER A 266 0.72 27.43 -36.83
C SER A 266 0.29 25.96 -36.80
N ARG A 267 -1.01 25.71 -36.56
CA ARG A 267 -1.54 24.36 -36.48
C ARG A 267 -1.51 23.68 -37.85
N PRO A 268 -0.74 22.59 -38.03
CA PRO A 268 -0.75 21.87 -39.30
C PRO A 268 -2.06 21.11 -39.54
N PRO A 269 -2.38 20.79 -40.80
CA PRO A 269 -3.48 19.88 -41.12
C PRO A 269 -3.32 18.52 -40.44
N ALA A 270 -4.44 17.85 -40.13
CA ALA A 270 -4.45 16.60 -39.36
C ALA A 270 -3.56 15.49 -39.95
N LYS A 271 -3.44 15.39 -41.29
CA LYS A 271 -2.58 14.40 -41.97
C LYS A 271 -1.10 14.59 -41.63
N VAL A 272 -0.67 15.83 -41.39
CA VAL A 272 0.70 16.19 -41.04
C VAL A 272 0.89 16.14 -39.52
N LEU A 273 -0.12 16.55 -38.75
CA LEU A 273 -0.10 16.62 -37.29
C LEU A 273 0.15 15.26 -36.60
N TYR A 274 -0.45 14.19 -37.12
CA TYR A 274 -0.48 12.90 -36.44
C TYR A 274 0.29 11.78 -37.14
N SER A 275 0.79 10.84 -36.36
CA SER A 275 1.33 9.54 -36.77
C SER A 275 0.77 8.42 -35.89
N THR A 276 1.10 7.17 -36.21
CA THR A 276 0.77 6.00 -35.37
C THR A 276 1.99 5.61 -34.55
N ALA A 277 1.84 5.56 -33.23
CA ALA A 277 2.79 4.92 -32.32
C ALA A 277 2.39 3.46 -32.10
N LYS A 278 3.38 2.62 -31.76
CA LYS A 278 3.19 1.22 -31.37
C LYS A 278 3.87 1.00 -30.03
N SER A 279 3.27 0.21 -29.15
CA SER A 279 3.95 -0.27 -27.95
C SER A 279 5.03 -1.28 -28.35
N GLY A 280 6.02 -1.48 -27.49
CA GLY A 280 6.79 -2.73 -27.52
C GLY A 280 5.87 -3.93 -27.29
N GLU A 281 6.35 -5.15 -27.57
CA GLU A 281 5.62 -6.37 -27.27
C GLU A 281 5.52 -6.51 -25.74
N LEU A 282 4.33 -6.20 -25.20
CA LEU A 282 3.96 -6.57 -23.84
C LEU A 282 3.74 -8.08 -23.80
N GLY A 283 4.25 -8.73 -22.76
CA GLY A 283 4.04 -10.16 -22.55
C GLY A 283 2.55 -10.49 -22.50
N SER A 284 2.18 -11.70 -22.95
CA SER A 284 0.79 -12.17 -22.87
C SER A 284 0.29 -12.17 -21.42
N GLN A 285 1.16 -12.45 -20.45
CA GLN A 285 0.85 -12.40 -19.03
C GLN A 285 0.56 -10.97 -18.56
N ASP A 286 1.40 -9.99 -18.91
CA ASP A 286 1.19 -8.57 -18.58
C ASP A 286 -0.15 -8.06 -19.11
N ARG A 287 -0.55 -8.51 -20.31
CA ARG A 287 -1.85 -8.17 -20.91
C ARG A 287 -3.02 -8.73 -20.10
N VAL A 288 -2.90 -9.96 -19.60
CA VAL A 288 -3.91 -10.57 -18.72
C VAL A 288 -4.01 -9.78 -17.42
N TRP A 289 -2.89 -9.52 -16.75
CA TRP A 289 -2.88 -8.73 -15.51
C TRP A 289 -3.47 -7.33 -15.65
N LEU A 290 -3.17 -6.63 -16.74
CA LEU A 290 -3.76 -5.31 -17.00
C LEU A 290 -5.28 -5.39 -17.26
N THR A 291 -5.74 -6.44 -17.93
CA THR A 291 -7.17 -6.65 -18.18
C THR A 291 -7.90 -6.92 -16.87
N ASP A 292 -7.35 -7.79 -16.03
CA ASP A 292 -7.90 -8.15 -14.72
C ASP A 292 -7.89 -6.94 -13.78
N PHE A 293 -6.79 -6.20 -13.73
CA PHE A 293 -6.69 -4.95 -12.97
C PHE A 293 -7.78 -3.97 -13.38
N LEU A 294 -7.89 -3.65 -14.67
CA LEU A 294 -8.90 -2.70 -15.16
C LEU A 294 -10.33 -3.17 -14.87
N SER A 295 -10.58 -4.49 -14.77
CA SER A 295 -11.92 -5.01 -14.47
C SER A 295 -12.32 -4.84 -13.00
N GLN A 296 -11.34 -4.70 -12.10
CA GLN A 296 -11.53 -4.60 -10.65
C GLN A 296 -11.22 -3.19 -10.12
N TRP A 297 -10.57 -2.35 -10.93
CA TRP A 297 -10.21 -1.00 -10.55
C TRP A 297 -11.45 -0.12 -10.46
N GLU A 298 -11.86 0.24 -9.24
CA GLU A 298 -13.06 1.04 -8.94
C GLU A 298 -13.02 2.50 -9.45
N HIS A 299 -12.00 2.86 -10.23
CA HIS A 299 -11.85 4.20 -10.77
C HIS A 299 -12.68 4.40 -12.04
N PRO A 300 -13.37 5.54 -12.23
CA PRO A 300 -14.22 5.77 -13.41
C PRO A 300 -13.50 5.68 -14.77
N ALA A 301 -12.18 5.88 -14.76
CA ALA A 301 -11.35 5.74 -15.97
C ALA A 301 -11.22 4.29 -16.47
N ALA A 302 -11.47 3.30 -15.62
CA ALA A 302 -11.29 1.88 -15.94
C ALA A 302 -12.16 1.45 -17.13
N GLN A 303 -13.47 1.74 -17.06
CA GLN A 303 -14.42 1.42 -18.13
C GLN A 303 -14.05 2.11 -19.45
N TRP A 304 -13.65 3.38 -19.39
CA TRP A 304 -13.22 4.12 -20.57
C TRP A 304 -11.97 3.52 -21.20
N MET A 305 -10.96 3.15 -20.40
CA MET A 305 -9.74 2.52 -20.90
C MET A 305 -10.00 1.14 -21.49
N GLN A 306 -10.94 0.37 -20.96
CA GLN A 306 -11.33 -0.92 -21.53
C GLN A 306 -12.09 -0.77 -22.85
N ALA A 307 -13.08 0.13 -22.89
CA ALA A 307 -13.94 0.30 -24.07
C ALA A 307 -13.22 1.02 -25.22
N GLU A 308 -12.36 1.99 -24.93
CA GLU A 308 -11.70 2.86 -25.91
C GLU A 308 -10.17 2.87 -25.75
N ALA A 309 -9.54 1.71 -25.50
CA ALA A 309 -8.10 1.59 -25.20
C ALA A 309 -7.18 2.41 -26.13
N ALA A 310 -7.35 2.29 -27.45
CA ALA A 310 -6.52 3.03 -28.42
C ALA A 310 -6.74 4.54 -28.36
N ALA A 311 -7.95 5.01 -28.06
CA ALA A 311 -8.26 6.42 -27.92
C ALA A 311 -7.75 6.98 -26.57
N ALA A 312 -7.84 6.18 -25.49
CA ALA A 312 -7.28 6.53 -24.19
C ALA A 312 -5.76 6.68 -24.26
N ALA A 313 -5.07 5.69 -24.84
CA ALA A 313 -3.63 5.76 -25.09
C ALA A 313 -3.26 6.98 -25.96
N ALA A 314 -4.03 7.23 -27.04
CA ALA A 314 -3.82 8.39 -27.89
C ALA A 314 -3.96 9.72 -27.15
N MET A 315 -5.00 9.87 -26.33
CA MET A 315 -5.28 11.11 -25.60
C MET A 315 -4.18 11.39 -24.57
N VAL A 316 -3.81 10.39 -23.76
CA VAL A 316 -2.77 10.54 -22.74
C VAL A 316 -1.40 10.80 -23.37
N ASP A 317 -1.04 10.11 -24.44
CA ASP A 317 0.23 10.34 -25.15
C ASP A 317 0.32 11.75 -25.76
N GLN A 318 -0.77 12.25 -26.35
CA GLN A 318 -0.80 13.60 -26.90
C GLN A 318 -0.64 14.66 -25.81
N ILE A 319 -1.29 14.46 -24.65
CA ILE A 319 -1.09 15.31 -23.47
C ILE A 319 0.37 15.23 -23.01
N ALA A 320 0.96 14.03 -22.94
CA ALA A 320 2.37 13.83 -22.56
C ALA A 320 3.33 14.61 -23.46
N LYS A 321 3.11 14.58 -24.79
CA LYS A 321 3.96 15.31 -25.76
C LYS A 321 3.85 16.82 -25.62
N LEU A 322 2.66 17.35 -25.38
CA LEU A 322 2.43 18.77 -25.16
C LEU A 322 3.01 19.23 -23.81
N ARG A 323 2.84 18.42 -22.77
CA ARG A 323 3.46 18.62 -21.45
C ARG A 323 4.97 18.65 -21.53
N ASN A 324 5.59 17.70 -22.23
CA ASN A 324 7.05 17.66 -22.37
C ASN A 324 7.58 18.89 -23.09
N ARG A 325 6.85 19.39 -24.10
CA ARG A 325 7.21 20.66 -24.74
C ARG A 325 7.17 21.83 -23.74
N ALA A 326 6.10 21.95 -22.96
CA ALA A 326 5.98 22.98 -21.94
C ALA A 326 7.05 22.88 -20.82
N ALA A 327 7.54 21.66 -20.53
CA ALA A 327 8.52 21.41 -19.49
C ALA A 327 9.98 21.68 -19.91
N HIS A 328 10.28 21.63 -21.21
CA HIS A 328 11.64 21.78 -21.72
C HIS A 328 11.84 23.20 -22.28
N GLY A 329 12.62 24.01 -21.55
CA GLY A 329 12.86 25.44 -21.84
C GLY A 329 13.53 25.78 -23.18
N GLU A 330 13.83 24.77 -24.01
CA GLU A 330 14.29 24.97 -25.40
C GLU A 330 13.14 25.33 -26.35
N SER A 331 11.87 25.21 -25.93
CA SER A 331 10.71 25.52 -26.77
C SER A 331 9.49 25.91 -25.94
N SER A 332 8.98 27.12 -26.15
CA SER A 332 7.71 27.54 -25.57
C SER A 332 6.51 26.76 -26.14
N LEU A 333 5.52 26.53 -25.29
CA LEU A 333 4.21 26.04 -25.69
C LEU A 333 3.41 27.21 -26.26
N ILE A 334 3.20 27.22 -27.58
CA ILE A 334 2.49 28.31 -28.26
C ILE A 334 0.98 28.07 -28.32
N GLU A 335 0.23 29.10 -28.71
CA GLU A 335 -1.23 29.17 -28.57
C GLU A 335 -1.96 27.93 -29.10
N TRP A 336 -1.73 27.51 -30.36
CA TRP A 336 -2.47 26.39 -30.94
C TRP A 336 -2.19 25.05 -30.21
N GLN A 337 -1.00 24.91 -29.63
CA GLN A 337 -0.57 23.73 -28.88
C GLN A 337 -1.25 23.71 -27.51
N TYR A 338 -1.30 24.87 -26.85
CA TYR A 338 -2.06 25.05 -25.62
C TYR A 338 -3.56 24.81 -25.84
N GLN A 339 -4.16 25.37 -26.89
CA GLN A 339 -5.56 25.10 -27.24
C GLN A 339 -5.80 23.62 -27.54
N LEU A 340 -4.86 22.92 -28.17
CA LEU A 340 -4.97 21.47 -28.36
C LEU A 340 -4.93 20.72 -27.02
N LEU A 341 -4.03 21.10 -26.11
CA LEU A 341 -3.95 20.54 -24.76
C LEU A 341 -5.25 20.77 -23.98
N GLY A 342 -5.76 22.00 -23.97
CA GLY A 342 -7.03 22.35 -23.33
C GLY A 342 -8.18 21.50 -23.84
N ARG A 343 -8.24 21.25 -25.15
CA ARG A 343 -9.26 20.37 -25.75
C ARG A 343 -9.13 18.91 -25.37
N LEU A 344 -7.90 18.40 -25.29
CA LEU A 344 -7.66 17.03 -24.84
C LEU A 344 -8.06 16.85 -23.38
N VAL A 345 -7.85 17.85 -22.54
CA VAL A 345 -8.13 17.78 -21.09
C VAL A 345 -9.60 18.05 -20.76
N MET A 346 -10.15 19.15 -21.28
CA MET A 346 -11.47 19.69 -20.90
C MET A 346 -12.55 19.44 -21.96
N GLY A 347 -12.18 19.24 -23.21
CA GLY A 347 -13.10 19.11 -24.33
C GLY A 347 -13.35 20.44 -25.05
N GLU A 348 -14.10 20.38 -26.15
CA GLU A 348 -14.60 21.55 -26.89
C GLU A 348 -15.86 21.17 -27.66
N GLY A 349 -16.94 21.92 -27.45
CA GLY A 349 -18.23 21.70 -28.12
C GLY A 349 -18.74 20.28 -27.89
N THR A 350 -18.87 19.52 -28.99
CA THR A 350 -19.34 18.12 -28.96
C THR A 350 -18.23 17.11 -28.69
N THR A 351 -16.96 17.54 -28.63
CA THR A 351 -15.82 16.64 -28.41
C THR A 351 -15.52 16.57 -26.92
N LEU A 352 -15.70 15.39 -26.34
CA LEU A 352 -15.44 15.16 -24.91
C LEU A 352 -13.93 15.18 -24.61
N GLY A 353 -13.55 15.95 -23.60
CA GLY A 353 -12.20 15.92 -23.02
C GLY A 353 -11.95 14.68 -22.16
N LEU A 354 -10.70 14.52 -21.70
CA LEU A 354 -10.27 13.42 -20.84
C LEU A 354 -11.14 13.30 -19.59
N PHE A 355 -11.35 14.39 -18.87
CA PHE A 355 -12.13 14.32 -17.63
C PHE A 355 -13.62 14.14 -17.85
N GLN A 356 -14.15 14.59 -18.98
CA GLN A 356 -15.53 14.30 -19.37
C GLN A 356 -15.70 12.83 -19.79
N LYS A 357 -14.69 12.20 -20.37
CA LYS A 357 -14.71 10.75 -20.64
C LYS A 357 -14.64 9.91 -19.37
N ILE A 358 -13.89 10.38 -18.36
CA ILE A 358 -13.74 9.68 -17.07
C ILE A 358 -14.98 9.89 -16.18
N TYR A 359 -15.42 11.14 -16.00
CA TYR A 359 -16.45 11.49 -15.02
C TYR A 359 -17.80 11.90 -15.65
N GLY A 360 -17.85 12.13 -16.95
CA GLY A 360 -19.04 12.64 -17.64
C GLY A 360 -20.09 11.57 -17.94
N VAL A 361 -19.71 10.31 -18.08
CA VAL A 361 -20.64 9.20 -18.33
C VAL A 361 -21.53 8.97 -17.09
N ALA A 362 -22.83 8.80 -17.30
CA ALA A 362 -23.77 8.49 -16.23
C ALA A 362 -23.51 7.07 -15.71
N VAL A 363 -23.46 6.91 -14.38
CA VAL A 363 -23.81 5.65 -13.72
C VAL A 363 -25.32 5.52 -13.76
#